data_AF-A0A932P5R6-F1
#
_entry.id   AF-A0A932P5R6-F1
#
_cell.length_a   1.000
_cell.length_b   1.000
_cell.length_c   1.000
_cell.angle_alpha   90.00
_cell.angle_beta   90.00
_cell.angle_gamma   90.00
#
_symmetry.space_group_name_H-M   'P 1'
#
loop_
_entity.id
_entity.type
_entity.pdbx_description
1 polymer ?
#
loop_
_entity_poly.entity_id
_entity_poly.type
_entity_poly.pdbx_seq_one_letter_code
_entity_poly.pdbx_strand_id
1 'polypeptide(L)'
;MAWMRRIVSVFMVPTVLLSLASCAKDSSPTSSSTDAKQLIKDLNAFKNGDRTIRFKDMPIKVYVDGPSSWKDDVKKWEEWSGGAIRFEFVNSDPEVGIRLKNGIQQPLVCGVTYEPKWDNGEIRKADIEMDLTSYTPLCKQTVAHETGHALGILGHTKNGGLMDGDGGDGKMRDEVKEMMRILYSNPPNTSVDKL
;
A
#
# COMPACT_ATOMS: atom_id res chain seq x y z
N MET A 1 20.87 -65.87 -46.98
CA MET A 1 22.33 -65.96 -46.76
C MET A 1 22.85 -64.60 -46.36
N ALA A 2 23.62 -64.56 -45.28
CA ALA A 2 24.15 -63.35 -44.68
C ALA A 2 25.41 -62.85 -45.38
N TRP A 3 25.81 -61.63 -44.97
CA TRP A 3 27.09 -60.92 -45.16
C TRP A 3 27.21 -59.96 -46.35
N MET A 4 27.29 -58.66 -46.03
CA MET A 4 28.54 -57.91 -46.23
C MET A 4 28.61 -56.63 -45.38
N ARG A 5 29.79 -56.42 -44.81
CA ARG A 5 30.27 -55.26 -44.04
C ARG A 5 30.45 -54.02 -44.93
N ARG A 6 30.52 -52.83 -44.30
CA ARG A 6 31.37 -51.62 -44.57
C ARG A 6 30.71 -50.44 -43.82
N ILE A 7 31.35 -49.39 -43.28
CA ILE A 7 32.72 -48.90 -43.14
C ILE A 7 32.70 -47.84 -41.99
N VAL A 8 33.79 -47.80 -41.23
CA VAL A 8 34.42 -46.69 -40.46
C VAL A 8 33.76 -45.30 -40.50
N SER A 9 33.59 -44.69 -39.32
CA SER A 9 34.18 -43.37 -39.00
C SER A 9 34.08 -43.07 -37.50
N VAL A 10 35.26 -43.00 -36.87
CA VAL A 10 35.49 -42.47 -35.53
C VAL A 10 35.38 -40.95 -35.62
N PHE A 11 34.43 -40.35 -34.89
CA PHE A 11 34.41 -38.91 -34.66
C PHE A 11 34.79 -38.63 -33.21
N MET A 12 35.91 -37.93 -33.05
CA MET A 12 36.29 -37.18 -31.86
C MET A 12 35.12 -36.33 -31.38
N VAL A 13 34.77 -36.44 -30.10
CA VAL A 13 34.02 -35.41 -29.40
C VAL A 13 34.99 -34.75 -28.42
N PRO A 14 35.38 -33.48 -28.63
CA PRO A 14 36.13 -32.73 -27.64
C PRO A 14 35.22 -32.41 -26.46
N THR A 15 35.68 -32.74 -25.26
CA THR A 15 35.08 -32.39 -23.98
C THR A 15 35.07 -30.86 -23.84
N VAL A 16 33.94 -30.23 -24.16
CA VAL A 16 33.71 -28.82 -23.86
C VAL A 16 33.40 -28.72 -22.36
N LEU A 17 34.38 -28.24 -21.59
CA LEU A 17 34.19 -27.70 -20.25
C LEU A 17 33.28 -26.46 -20.37
N LEU A 18 31.97 -26.65 -20.18
CA LEU A 18 31.03 -25.54 -20.05
C LEU A 18 31.02 -25.07 -18.60
N SER A 19 31.54 -23.87 -18.43
CA SER A 19 31.61 -23.08 -17.21
C SER A 19 30.22 -22.84 -16.59
N LEU A 20 30.22 -22.83 -15.26
CA LEU A 20 29.11 -22.46 -14.39
C LEU A 20 28.53 -21.08 -14.75
N ALA A 21 27.28 -21.05 -15.20
CA ALA A 21 26.42 -19.88 -15.07
C ALA A 21 25.26 -20.29 -14.16
N SER A 22 25.43 -20.05 -12.86
CA SER A 22 24.34 -20.07 -11.90
C SER A 22 23.41 -18.92 -12.26
N CYS A 23 22.19 -19.22 -12.73
CA CYS A 23 21.15 -18.22 -12.92
C CYS A 23 20.87 -17.56 -11.56
N ALA A 24 21.32 -16.33 -11.40
CA ALA A 24 20.89 -15.48 -10.31
C ALA A 24 19.36 -15.38 -10.36
N LYS A 25 18.72 -15.74 -9.24
CA LYS A 25 17.30 -15.48 -8.99
C LYS A 25 17.02 -14.01 -9.27
N ASP A 26 15.99 -13.76 -10.07
CA ASP A 26 15.32 -12.46 -10.15
C ASP A 26 15.06 -11.96 -8.73
N SER A 27 15.82 -10.95 -8.31
CA SER A 27 15.50 -10.18 -7.12
C SER A 27 14.35 -9.26 -7.50
N SER A 28 13.16 -9.53 -6.96
CA SER A 28 12.12 -8.52 -6.80
C SER A 28 12.76 -7.23 -6.27
N PRO A 29 12.31 -6.04 -6.69
CA PRO A 29 12.82 -4.79 -6.16
C PRO A 29 12.45 -4.73 -4.68
N THR A 30 13.37 -5.15 -3.82
CA THR A 30 13.24 -4.99 -2.38
C THR A 30 13.25 -3.50 -2.12
N SER A 31 12.08 -2.91 -1.82
CA SER A 31 12.02 -1.54 -1.31
C SER A 31 12.97 -1.43 -0.13
N SER A 32 13.94 -0.52 -0.21
CA SER A 32 14.91 -0.35 0.87
C SER A 32 14.28 0.46 2.01
N SER A 33 14.73 0.24 3.24
CA SER A 33 14.27 1.03 4.39
C SER A 33 14.54 2.54 4.21
N THR A 34 15.56 2.90 3.44
CA THR A 34 15.86 4.29 3.05
C THR A 34 14.75 4.89 2.19
N ASP A 35 14.22 4.15 1.22
CA ASP A 35 13.15 4.63 0.34
C ASP A 35 11.85 4.82 1.13
N ALA A 36 11.56 3.90 2.05
CA ALA A 36 10.39 4.00 2.91
C ALA A 36 10.48 5.18 3.89
N LYS A 37 11.64 5.45 4.49
CA LYS A 37 11.84 6.65 5.34
C LYS A 37 11.65 7.94 4.55
N GLN A 38 12.14 7.98 3.31
CA GLN A 38 11.94 9.14 2.43
C GLN A 38 10.44 9.33 2.12
N LEU A 39 9.71 8.25 1.83
CA LEU A 39 8.25 8.32 1.68
C LEU A 39 7.54 8.79 2.95
N ILE A 40 7.96 8.33 4.14
CA ILE A 40 7.42 8.86 5.41
C ILE A 40 7.68 10.36 5.51
N LYS A 41 8.88 10.83 5.15
CA LYS A 41 9.19 12.25 5.16
C LYS A 41 8.27 13.04 4.23
N ASP A 42 8.15 12.60 2.99
CA ASP A 42 7.47 13.34 1.92
C ASP A 42 5.94 13.26 1.99
N LEU A 43 5.41 12.14 2.48
CA LEU A 43 3.97 11.85 2.45
C LEU A 43 3.32 11.81 3.84
N ASN A 44 4.07 11.97 4.93
CA ASN A 44 3.50 11.93 6.28
C ASN A 44 4.08 13.04 7.16
N ALA A 45 5.38 12.94 7.46
CA ALA A 45 6.03 13.68 8.51
C ALA A 45 6.28 15.17 8.16
N PHE A 46 6.20 15.55 6.87
CA PHE A 46 6.36 16.94 6.43
C PHE A 46 5.40 17.92 7.13
N LYS A 47 4.22 17.46 7.57
CA LYS A 47 3.24 18.27 8.30
C LYS A 47 3.49 18.40 9.80
N ASN A 48 4.41 17.61 10.36
CA ASN A 48 4.69 17.58 11.80
C ASN A 48 6.21 17.67 12.07
N GLY A 49 6.91 18.49 11.30
CA GLY A 49 8.34 18.80 11.52
C GLY A 49 9.24 17.57 11.47
N ASP A 50 9.08 16.73 10.44
CA ASP A 50 9.79 15.46 10.28
C ASP A 50 9.50 14.45 11.41
N ARG A 51 8.27 14.47 11.94
CA ARG A 51 7.80 13.50 12.94
C ARG A 51 6.53 12.79 12.48
N THR A 52 6.41 11.51 12.82
CA THR A 52 5.31 10.66 12.34
C THR A 52 3.92 11.15 12.76
N ILE A 53 2.94 10.98 11.86
CA ILE A 53 1.52 11.21 12.11
C ILE A 53 0.76 9.89 11.87
N ARG A 54 0.12 9.31 12.88
CA ARG A 54 -0.65 8.05 12.74
C ARG A 54 -1.69 7.88 13.84
N PHE A 55 -2.65 6.98 13.66
CA PHE A 55 -3.48 6.53 14.79
C PHE A 55 -2.61 5.84 15.83
N LYS A 56 -2.77 6.19 17.11
CA LYS A 56 -1.95 5.62 18.18
C LYS A 56 -2.36 4.19 18.55
N ASP A 57 -3.66 3.98 18.72
CA ASP A 57 -4.20 2.75 19.28
C ASP A 57 -4.71 1.81 18.18
N MET A 58 -4.65 0.51 18.47
CA MET A 58 -5.12 -0.56 17.59
C MET A 58 -6.06 -1.49 18.36
N PRO A 59 -7.14 -2.01 17.74
CA PRO A 59 -7.58 -1.71 16.38
C PRO A 59 -8.15 -0.29 16.22
N ILE A 60 -8.07 0.27 15.02
CA ILE A 60 -8.71 1.55 14.67
C ILE A 60 -10.21 1.30 14.53
N LYS A 61 -11.04 2.08 15.24
CA LYS A 61 -12.49 2.03 15.08
C LYS A 61 -12.90 2.65 13.75
N VAL A 62 -13.73 1.96 12.99
CA VAL A 62 -14.24 2.41 11.69
C VAL A 62 -15.76 2.35 11.68
N TYR A 63 -16.40 3.49 11.47
CA TYR A 63 -17.82 3.55 11.15
C TYR A 63 -18.00 3.70 9.65
N VAL A 64 -18.82 2.83 9.06
CA VAL A 64 -19.13 2.82 7.63
C VAL A 64 -20.62 3.04 7.44
N ASP A 65 -20.97 4.22 6.93
CA ASP A 65 -22.32 4.62 6.51
C ASP A 65 -22.41 4.54 4.98
N GLY A 66 -22.41 3.32 4.46
CA GLY A 66 -22.38 3.02 3.04
C GLY A 66 -22.40 1.51 2.75
N PRO A 67 -22.17 1.12 1.48
CA PRO A 67 -22.13 -0.28 1.06
C PRO A 67 -21.18 -1.13 1.91
N SER A 68 -21.59 -2.35 2.24
CA SER A 68 -20.79 -3.27 3.05
C SER A 68 -19.44 -3.62 2.42
N SER A 69 -19.35 -3.61 1.09
CA SER A 69 -18.12 -3.86 0.33
C SER A 69 -16.99 -2.87 0.65
N TRP A 70 -17.31 -1.67 1.13
CA TRP A 70 -16.30 -0.71 1.56
C TRP A 70 -15.47 -1.23 2.74
N LYS A 71 -16.05 -2.08 3.59
CA LYS A 71 -15.31 -2.72 4.69
C LYS A 71 -14.21 -3.62 4.15
N ASP A 72 -14.42 -4.27 3.02
CA ASP A 72 -13.42 -5.14 2.39
C ASP A 72 -12.25 -4.32 1.83
N ASP A 73 -12.54 -3.15 1.25
CA ASP A 73 -11.51 -2.22 0.78
C ASP A 73 -10.67 -1.63 1.91
N VAL A 74 -11.30 -1.26 3.03
CA VAL A 74 -10.60 -0.82 4.25
C VAL A 74 -9.68 -1.94 4.77
N LYS A 75 -10.18 -3.18 4.85
CA LYS A 75 -9.43 -4.33 5.37
C LYS A 75 -8.19 -4.70 4.56
N LYS A 76 -8.08 -4.31 3.29
CA LYS A 76 -6.86 -4.55 2.49
C LYS A 76 -5.61 -3.99 3.17
N TRP A 77 -5.73 -2.89 3.92
CA TRP A 77 -4.63 -2.28 4.68
C TRP A 77 -4.10 -3.15 5.82
N GLU A 78 -4.88 -4.10 6.34
CA GLU A 78 -4.38 -5.08 7.32
C GLU A 78 -3.32 -5.98 6.67
N GLU A 79 -3.59 -6.48 5.47
CA GLU A 79 -2.63 -7.30 4.70
C GLU A 79 -1.43 -6.46 4.23
N TRP A 80 -1.68 -5.30 3.63
CA TRP A 80 -0.62 -4.46 3.06
C TRP A 80 0.35 -3.91 4.10
N SER A 81 -0.10 -3.72 5.34
CA SER A 81 0.78 -3.31 6.45
C SER A 81 1.47 -4.49 7.16
N GLY A 82 1.27 -5.73 6.69
CA GLY A 82 1.78 -6.93 7.36
C GLY A 82 1.17 -7.16 8.74
N GLY A 83 -0.06 -6.69 8.97
CA GLY A 83 -0.78 -6.80 10.24
C GLY A 83 -0.48 -5.69 11.26
N ALA A 84 0.33 -4.70 10.91
CA ALA A 84 0.61 -3.55 11.79
C ALA A 84 -0.64 -2.67 12.01
N ILE A 85 -1.55 -2.66 11.03
CA ILE A 85 -2.83 -1.96 11.09
C ILE A 85 -3.94 -3.01 11.24
N ARG A 86 -4.90 -2.74 12.13
CA ARG A 86 -6.08 -3.59 12.37
C ARG A 86 -7.31 -2.71 12.56
N PHE A 87 -8.47 -3.19 12.14
CA PHE A 87 -9.72 -2.44 12.23
C PHE A 87 -10.79 -3.13 13.08
N GLU A 88 -11.57 -2.30 13.76
CA GLU A 88 -12.81 -2.69 14.44
C GLU A 88 -13.96 -1.93 13.81
N PHE A 89 -14.85 -2.63 13.09
CA PHE A 89 -16.02 -1.99 12.49
C PHE A 89 -17.11 -1.81 13.54
N VAL A 90 -17.45 -0.55 13.82
CA VAL A 90 -18.44 -0.17 14.83
C VAL A 90 -19.75 0.29 14.18
N ASN A 91 -20.83 0.29 14.95
CA ASN A 91 -22.18 0.60 14.46
C ASN A 91 -22.55 2.10 14.54
N SER A 92 -21.68 2.93 15.11
CA SER A 92 -21.88 4.38 15.22
C SER A 92 -20.56 5.12 15.05
N ASP A 93 -20.64 6.38 14.66
CA ASP A 93 -19.50 7.28 14.49
C ASP A 93 -18.59 7.32 15.74
N PRO A 94 -17.32 6.87 15.68
CA PRO A 94 -16.46 6.83 16.85
C PRO A 94 -15.86 8.22 17.15
N GLU A 95 -15.67 8.55 18.43
CA GLU A 95 -14.94 9.76 18.83
C GLU A 95 -13.49 9.76 18.31
N VAL A 96 -12.84 8.58 18.36
CA VAL A 96 -11.50 8.34 17.82
C VAL A 96 -11.58 7.25 16.77
N GLY A 97 -11.20 7.56 15.53
CA GLY A 97 -11.20 6.60 14.44
C GLY A 97 -11.54 7.20 13.08
N ILE A 98 -12.03 6.34 12.19
CA ILE A 98 -12.37 6.69 10.81
C ILE A 98 -13.90 6.68 10.68
N ARG A 99 -14.45 7.71 10.03
CA ARG A 99 -15.81 7.70 9.52
C ARG A 99 -15.78 7.73 8.00
N LEU A 100 -16.44 6.75 7.39
CA LEU A 100 -16.63 6.65 5.95
C LEU A 100 -18.13 6.76 5.66
N LYS A 101 -18.54 7.75 4.87
CA LYS A 101 -19.96 8.00 4.55
C LYS A 101 -20.15 8.37 3.08
N ASN A 102 -21.38 8.21 2.60
CA ASN A 102 -21.82 8.91 1.40
C ASN A 102 -22.05 10.39 1.75
N GLY A 103 -21.32 11.32 1.14
CA GLY A 103 -21.27 12.70 1.63
C GLY A 103 -21.02 13.77 0.59
N ILE A 104 -20.29 13.44 -0.48
CA ILE A 104 -20.01 14.38 -1.57
C ILE A 104 -20.90 14.10 -2.78
N GLN A 105 -21.28 15.18 -3.46
CA GLN A 105 -21.92 15.15 -4.76
C GLN A 105 -21.14 16.10 -5.67
N GLN A 106 -19.98 15.64 -6.13
CA GLN A 106 -19.12 16.41 -7.03
C GLN A 106 -18.88 15.60 -8.30
N PRO A 107 -19.25 16.13 -9.49
CA PRO A 107 -19.01 15.44 -10.74
C PRO A 107 -17.55 15.05 -10.88
N LEU A 108 -17.28 13.80 -11.28
CA LEU A 108 -15.95 13.25 -11.57
C LEU A 108 -15.03 13.04 -10.35
N VAL A 109 -15.51 13.23 -9.12
CA VAL A 109 -14.76 12.91 -7.90
C VAL A 109 -15.39 11.67 -7.27
N CYS A 110 -14.66 10.55 -7.24
CA CYS A 110 -15.14 9.30 -6.67
C CYS A 110 -15.28 9.36 -5.14
N GLY A 111 -14.41 10.12 -4.49
CA GLY A 111 -14.32 10.23 -3.03
C GLY A 111 -13.26 11.26 -2.63
N VAL A 112 -13.26 11.60 -1.35
CA VAL A 112 -12.28 12.50 -0.74
C VAL A 112 -12.10 12.15 0.73
N THR A 113 -10.85 12.17 1.17
CA THR A 113 -10.48 12.18 2.58
C THR A 113 -10.08 13.58 2.98
N TYR A 114 -10.79 14.13 3.96
CA TYR A 114 -10.35 15.37 4.58
C TYR A 114 -9.10 15.10 5.41
N GLU A 115 -8.20 16.10 5.46
CA GLU A 115 -7.00 16.00 6.27
C GLU A 115 -7.34 15.53 7.69
N PRO A 116 -6.74 14.42 8.17
CA PRO A 116 -7.05 13.89 9.49
C PRO A 116 -6.80 14.93 10.58
N LYS A 117 -7.66 14.97 11.58
CA LYS A 117 -7.44 15.75 12.80
C LYS A 117 -6.48 14.99 13.68
N TRP A 118 -5.33 15.61 13.96
CA TRP A 118 -4.30 15.04 14.81
C TRP A 118 -3.77 16.07 15.82
N ASP A 119 -3.25 15.57 16.93
CA ASP A 119 -2.54 16.36 17.94
C ASP A 119 -1.26 15.63 18.31
N ASN A 120 -0.13 16.35 18.30
CA ASN A 120 1.19 15.80 18.60
C ASN A 120 1.45 14.45 17.87
N GLY A 121 1.20 14.40 16.56
CA GLY A 121 1.35 13.20 15.72
C GLY A 121 0.29 12.11 15.89
N GLU A 122 -0.60 12.18 16.88
CA GLU A 122 -1.68 11.21 17.08
C GLU A 122 -2.92 11.60 16.28
N ILE A 123 -3.27 10.81 15.27
CA ILE A 123 -4.55 10.94 14.57
C ILE A 123 -5.68 10.59 15.53
N ARG A 124 -6.61 11.53 15.70
CA ARG A 124 -7.84 11.37 16.46
C ARG A 124 -9.01 11.04 15.54
N LYS A 125 -9.13 11.74 14.41
CA LYS A 125 -10.28 11.60 13.53
C LYS A 125 -9.89 11.71 12.06
N ALA A 126 -10.43 10.83 11.24
CA ALA A 126 -10.41 10.96 9.77
C ALA A 126 -11.83 10.81 9.22
N ASP A 127 -12.17 11.67 8.27
CA ASP A 127 -13.47 11.70 7.60
C ASP A 127 -13.25 11.44 6.10
N ILE A 128 -13.88 10.38 5.61
CA ILE A 128 -13.90 10.01 4.21
C ILE A 128 -15.33 10.16 3.69
N GLU A 129 -15.47 10.88 2.58
CA GLU A 129 -16.75 11.05 1.89
C GLU A 129 -16.64 10.48 0.47
N MET A 130 -17.61 9.65 0.10
CA MET A 130 -17.70 9.05 -1.22
C MET A 130 -18.82 9.70 -2.04
N ASP A 131 -18.68 9.76 -3.36
CA ASP A 131 -19.77 10.07 -4.28
C ASP A 131 -20.31 8.76 -4.88
N LEU A 132 -21.39 8.25 -4.29
CA LEU A 132 -22.04 7.04 -4.81
C LEU A 132 -22.78 7.28 -6.15
N THR A 133 -23.12 8.51 -6.47
CA THR A 133 -23.85 8.86 -7.70
C THR A 133 -22.94 8.75 -8.92
N SER A 134 -21.67 9.12 -8.74
CA SER A 134 -20.62 9.03 -9.77
C SER A 134 -19.82 7.72 -9.71
N TYR A 135 -20.25 6.74 -8.90
CA TYR A 135 -19.51 5.50 -8.67
C TYR A 135 -19.53 4.59 -9.89
N THR A 136 -18.54 4.76 -10.76
CA THR A 136 -18.29 3.94 -11.95
C THR A 136 -17.24 2.86 -11.64
N PRO A 137 -16.97 1.89 -12.54
CA PRO A 137 -15.84 0.98 -12.39
C PRO A 137 -14.48 1.65 -12.17
N LEU A 138 -14.33 2.93 -12.58
CA LEU A 138 -13.14 3.75 -12.31
C LEU A 138 -12.98 4.06 -10.81
N CYS A 139 -14.07 4.08 -10.04
CA CYS A 139 -14.06 4.39 -8.60
C CYS A 139 -13.85 3.15 -7.71
N LYS A 140 -13.58 1.98 -8.29
CA LYS A 140 -13.55 0.71 -7.57
C LYS A 140 -12.52 0.68 -6.43
N GLN A 141 -11.40 1.38 -6.58
CA GLN A 141 -10.31 1.38 -5.60
C GLN A 141 -10.31 2.63 -4.72
N THR A 142 -11.23 3.56 -4.92
CA THR A 142 -11.25 4.85 -4.22
C THR A 142 -11.35 4.67 -2.72
N VAL A 143 -12.19 3.76 -2.21
CA VAL A 143 -12.27 3.52 -0.76
C VAL A 143 -10.92 3.10 -0.18
N ALA A 144 -10.17 2.22 -0.87
CA ALA A 144 -8.86 1.79 -0.42
C ALA A 144 -7.84 2.95 -0.48
N HIS A 145 -7.88 3.76 -1.54
CA HIS A 145 -7.05 4.97 -1.71
C HIS A 145 -7.29 5.97 -0.57
N GLU A 146 -8.56 6.35 -0.37
CA GLU A 146 -8.98 7.28 0.68
C GLU A 146 -8.66 6.77 2.09
N THR A 147 -8.77 5.46 2.31
CA THR A 147 -8.34 4.85 3.57
C THR A 147 -6.85 5.06 3.82
N GLY A 148 -6.01 5.06 2.77
CA GLY A 148 -4.59 5.38 2.88
C GLY A 148 -4.34 6.80 3.41
N HIS A 149 -5.10 7.78 2.92
CA HIS A 149 -5.06 9.14 3.45
C HIS A 149 -5.49 9.20 4.91
N ALA A 150 -6.58 8.52 5.26
CA ALA A 150 -7.06 8.47 6.64
C ALA A 150 -6.04 7.85 7.61
N LEU A 151 -5.23 6.90 7.13
CA LEU A 151 -4.17 6.25 7.90
C LEU A 151 -2.88 7.07 8.02
N GLY A 152 -2.78 8.23 7.36
CA GLY A 152 -1.64 9.13 7.48
C GLY A 152 -0.78 9.28 6.22
N ILE A 153 -1.20 8.80 5.05
CA ILE A 153 -0.56 9.19 3.79
C ILE A 153 -1.14 10.55 3.36
N LEU A 154 -0.52 11.66 3.73
CA LEU A 154 -1.01 13.04 3.56
C LEU A 154 -0.69 13.65 2.18
N GLY A 155 -0.30 12.83 1.21
CA GLY A 155 0.01 13.21 -0.16
C GLY A 155 -0.18 12.03 -1.11
N HIS A 156 0.34 12.15 -2.33
CA HIS A 156 0.22 11.12 -3.35
C HIS A 156 1.58 10.61 -3.79
N THR A 157 1.64 9.32 -4.16
CA THR A 157 2.77 8.76 -4.89
C THR A 157 2.72 9.15 -6.38
N LYS A 158 3.77 8.78 -7.13
CA LYS A 158 3.86 8.92 -8.59
C LYS A 158 4.46 7.66 -9.24
N ASN A 159 4.15 6.50 -8.67
CA ASN A 159 4.75 5.21 -9.02
C ASN A 159 3.76 4.31 -9.80
N GLY A 160 2.67 4.89 -10.30
CA GLY A 160 1.58 4.23 -11.00
C GLY A 160 0.71 3.35 -10.10
N GLY A 161 0.86 3.42 -8.78
CA GLY A 161 0.19 2.55 -7.81
C GLY A 161 -1.11 3.12 -7.26
N LEU A 162 -1.68 2.41 -6.28
CA LEU A 162 -2.94 2.78 -5.64
C LEU A 162 -2.93 4.22 -5.09
N MET A 163 -1.82 4.68 -4.52
CA MET A 163 -1.73 6.00 -3.86
C MET A 163 -1.34 7.14 -4.80
N ASP A 164 -1.30 6.91 -6.12
CA ASP A 164 -1.19 7.99 -7.10
C ASP A 164 -2.49 8.80 -7.13
N GLY A 165 -2.42 10.09 -7.47
CA GLY A 165 -3.59 11.00 -7.36
C GLY A 165 -4.78 10.66 -8.26
N ASP A 166 -4.60 9.79 -9.26
CA ASP A 166 -5.66 9.23 -10.10
C ASP A 166 -6.00 7.78 -9.75
N GLY A 167 -5.40 7.22 -8.69
CA GLY A 167 -5.52 5.84 -8.26
C GLY A 167 -4.65 4.84 -9.03
N GLY A 168 -3.90 5.29 -10.05
CA GLY A 168 -2.98 4.46 -10.84
C GLY A 168 -3.61 3.17 -11.38
N ASP A 169 -2.85 2.07 -11.35
CA ASP A 169 -3.36 0.73 -11.70
C ASP A 169 -4.17 0.05 -10.58
N GLY A 170 -4.40 0.76 -9.47
CA GLY A 170 -5.13 0.27 -8.31
C GLY A 170 -4.37 -0.76 -7.46
N LYS A 171 -3.09 -1.04 -7.73
CA LYS A 171 -2.28 -2.00 -6.99
C LYS A 171 -1.43 -1.30 -5.92
N MET A 172 -1.37 -1.93 -4.74
CA MET A 172 -0.47 -1.45 -3.69
C MET A 172 0.98 -1.78 -4.03
N ARG A 173 1.85 -0.76 -3.94
CA ARG A 173 3.28 -0.85 -4.22
C ARG A 173 4.06 -1.23 -2.96
N ASP A 174 5.16 -1.94 -3.11
CA ASP A 174 5.88 -2.53 -1.97
C ASP A 174 6.54 -1.46 -1.09
N GLU A 175 6.99 -0.36 -1.68
CA GLU A 175 7.51 0.80 -0.95
C GLU A 175 6.46 1.50 -0.08
N VAL A 176 5.20 1.49 -0.49
CA VAL A 176 4.09 2.02 0.31
C VAL A 176 3.73 1.04 1.44
N LYS A 177 3.75 -0.27 1.17
CA LYS A 177 3.59 -1.30 2.22
C LYS A 177 4.66 -1.14 3.29
N GLU A 178 5.91 -0.95 2.86
CA GLU A 178 7.04 -0.76 3.76
C GLU A 178 6.93 0.51 4.58
N MET A 179 6.59 1.63 3.92
CA MET A 179 6.28 2.90 4.58
C MET A 179 5.26 2.70 5.70
N MET A 180 4.13 2.03 5.43
CA MET A 180 3.08 1.81 6.43
C MET A 180 3.52 0.90 7.56
N ARG A 181 4.28 -0.16 7.25
CA ARG A 181 4.83 -1.08 8.26
C ARG A 181 5.75 -0.34 9.22
N ILE A 182 6.67 0.50 8.71
CA ILE A 182 7.58 1.31 9.53
C ILE A 182 6.78 2.36 10.33
N LEU A 183 5.86 3.08 9.68
CA LEU A 183 5.05 4.12 10.31
C LEU A 183 4.25 3.58 11.51
N TYR A 184 3.61 2.43 11.35
CA TYR A 184 2.76 1.83 12.39
C TYR A 184 3.50 0.93 13.39
N SER A 185 4.77 0.62 13.13
CA SER A 185 5.65 -0.04 14.12
C SER A 185 6.26 0.96 15.12
N ASN A 186 6.09 2.26 14.89
CA ASN A 186 6.66 3.32 15.72
C ASN A 186 5.56 4.15 16.40
N PRO A 187 5.83 4.72 17.59
CA PRO A 187 4.91 5.66 18.23
C PRO A 187 4.58 6.86 17.31
N PRO A 188 3.42 7.51 17.51
CA PRO A 188 3.17 8.79 16.88
C PRO A 188 4.22 9.79 17.36
N ASN A 189 4.48 10.83 16.56
CA ASN A 189 5.48 11.85 16.87
C ASN A 189 6.91 11.31 17.02
N THR A 190 7.25 10.21 16.35
CA THR A 190 8.63 9.71 16.27
C THR A 190 9.37 10.49 15.18
N SER A 191 10.59 10.97 15.47
CA SER A 191 11.42 11.62 14.44
C SER A 191 11.77 10.64 13.34
N VAL A 192 11.68 11.06 12.07
CA VAL A 192 12.04 10.23 10.90
C VAL A 192 13.47 9.70 10.98
N ASP A 193 14.39 10.47 11.56
CA ASP A 193 15.79 10.05 11.74
C ASP A 193 15.96 8.87 12.72
N LYS A 194 14.93 8.58 13.53
CA LYS A 194 14.92 7.51 14.53
C LYS A 194 14.10 6.28 14.11
N LEU A 195 13.53 6.29 12.90
CA LEU A 195 12.76 5.17 12.35
C LEU A 195 13.65 4.01 11.91
#